data_AF-A0A7Y3MZ63-F1
#
_entry.id   AF-A0A7Y3MZ63-F1
#
_cell.length_a   1.000
_cell.length_b   1.000
_cell.length_c   1.000
_cell.angle_alpha   90.00
_cell.angle_beta   90.00
_cell.angle_gamma   90.00
#
_symmetry.space_group_name_H-M   'P 1'
#
loop_
_entity.id
_entity.type
_entity.pdbx_description
1 polymer ?
#
loop_
_entity_poly.entity_id
_entity_poly.type
_entity_poly.pdbx_seq_one_letter_code
_entity_poly.pdbx_strand_id
1 'polypeptide(L)'
;MPTHARAVLPILGLAFVTLVPQAQAQTGLSDGIAHARRVRSFIGVYQEEQAPVSTQLVRMGLGDGLFLTAGRTGGVRYHIELAAAVQAEFDLAVSSFDFLVADFIVGIPIRLARGRWSGRVAIYHQSSHLGDDILSRDDVTPGVDGAVDFEAVEAFFGYRFGLLRPYLGA
;
A
#
# COMPACT_ATOMS: atom_id res chain seq x y z
N MET A 1 5.23 50.23 25.99
CA MET A 1 4.45 48.99 25.74
C MET A 1 5.18 48.17 24.70
N PRO A 2 5.88 47.06 25.03
CA PRO A 2 6.57 46.27 24.03
C PRO A 2 5.64 45.21 23.44
N THR A 3 5.51 45.23 22.11
CA THR A 3 4.81 44.24 21.30
C THR A 3 5.68 42.99 21.15
N HIS A 4 5.22 41.86 21.68
CA HIS A 4 5.86 40.56 21.46
C HIS A 4 5.50 40.02 20.07
N ALA A 5 6.43 40.15 19.11
CA ALA A 5 6.37 39.41 17.86
C ALA A 5 6.68 37.93 18.14
N ARG A 6 5.68 37.05 17.99
CA ARG A 6 5.86 35.60 18.03
C ARG A 6 6.35 35.14 16.65
N ALA A 7 7.62 34.79 16.55
CA ALA A 7 8.16 34.09 15.40
C ALA A 7 7.54 32.68 15.35
N VAL A 8 6.71 32.42 14.34
CA VAL A 8 6.27 31.07 13.97
C VAL A 8 7.30 30.56 12.97
N LEU A 9 8.29 29.79 13.44
CA LEU A 9 9.21 29.08 12.54
C LEU A 9 8.45 27.94 11.84
N PRO A 10 8.57 27.78 10.52
CA PRO A 10 8.00 26.64 9.82
C PRO A 10 8.74 25.36 10.28
N ILE A 11 7.99 24.40 10.79
CA ILE A 11 8.50 23.06 11.09
C ILE A 11 8.74 22.38 9.74
N LEU A 12 9.99 22.35 9.27
CA LEU A 12 10.40 21.42 8.23
C LEU A 12 10.24 20.00 8.80
N GLY A 13 9.14 19.35 8.45
CA GLY A 13 9.00 17.91 8.63
C GLY A 13 9.96 17.21 7.67
N LEU A 14 11.07 16.70 8.20
CA LEU A 14 11.93 15.78 7.48
C LEU A 14 11.11 14.50 7.24
N ALA A 15 10.55 14.37 6.03
CA ALA A 15 9.97 13.10 5.58
C ALA A 15 11.12 12.12 5.41
N PHE A 16 11.17 11.10 6.26
CA PHE A 16 12.03 9.96 5.98
C PHE A 16 11.47 9.29 4.73
N VAL A 17 12.24 9.33 3.65
CA VAL A 17 12.14 8.36 2.57
C VAL A 17 12.38 7.01 3.24
N THR A 18 11.33 6.24 3.46
CA THR A 18 11.50 4.81 3.69
C THR A 18 12.08 4.28 2.39
N LEU A 19 13.40 4.10 2.35
CA LEU A 19 13.98 3.07 1.51
C LEU A 19 13.39 1.76 2.04
N VAL A 20 12.21 1.40 1.50
CA VAL A 20 11.84 0.00 1.40
C VAL A 20 13.03 -0.59 0.66
N PRO A 21 13.82 -1.48 1.29
CA PRO A 21 14.77 -2.26 0.51
C PRO A 21 13.94 -2.80 -0.64
N GLN A 22 14.37 -2.58 -1.88
CA GLN A 22 13.84 -3.38 -2.98
C GLN A 22 14.17 -4.82 -2.58
N ALA A 23 13.21 -5.45 -1.89
CA ALA A 23 13.15 -6.88 -1.74
C ALA A 23 13.28 -7.36 -3.17
N GLN A 24 14.37 -8.09 -3.36
CA GLN A 24 15.06 -8.33 -4.62
C GLN A 24 14.08 -8.47 -5.78
N ALA A 25 14.40 -7.86 -6.91
CA ALA A 25 13.87 -8.30 -8.19
C ALA A 25 14.11 -9.82 -8.27
N GLN A 26 13.05 -10.60 -8.04
CA GLN A 26 13.06 -12.05 -8.10
C GLN A 26 12.00 -12.44 -9.14
N THR A 27 12.50 -12.53 -10.37
CA THR A 27 12.17 -13.51 -11.40
C THR A 27 10.86 -14.31 -11.20
N GLY A 28 9.74 -13.83 -11.76
CA GLY A 28 8.58 -14.68 -12.02
C GLY A 28 7.23 -13.98 -11.93
N LEU A 29 6.42 -14.12 -12.99
CA LEU A 29 5.00 -13.71 -13.04
C LEU A 29 4.15 -14.24 -11.86
N SER A 30 4.63 -15.27 -11.13
CA SER A 30 3.97 -15.82 -9.94
C SER A 30 4.20 -15.02 -8.65
N ASP A 31 5.29 -14.24 -8.54
CA ASP A 31 5.64 -13.53 -7.29
C ASP A 31 4.95 -12.16 -7.17
N GLY A 32 4.33 -11.68 -8.26
CA GLY A 32 3.48 -10.50 -8.24
C GLY A 32 2.16 -10.70 -7.49
N ILE A 33 1.70 -11.94 -7.31
CA ILE A 33 0.27 -12.22 -7.05
C ILE A 33 -0.08 -12.21 -5.54
N ALA A 34 0.89 -12.25 -4.61
CA ALA A 34 0.57 -12.41 -3.19
C ALA A 34 1.52 -11.68 -2.22
N HIS A 35 1.58 -10.35 -2.31
CA HIS A 35 2.10 -9.50 -1.22
C HIS A 35 1.03 -8.51 -0.77
N ALA A 36 0.94 -8.24 0.53
CA ALA A 36 0.07 -7.22 1.10
C ALA A 36 0.29 -5.87 0.41
N ARG A 37 -0.62 -5.46 -0.46
CA ARG A 37 -0.55 -4.20 -1.17
C ARG A 37 -1.27 -3.14 -0.33
N ARG A 38 -0.60 -2.03 -0.04
CA ARG A 38 -1.19 -0.92 0.74
C ARG A 38 -2.32 -0.24 -0.03
N VAL A 39 -3.34 0.22 0.70
CA VAL A 39 -4.38 1.13 0.20
C VAL A 39 -3.75 2.48 -0.17
N ARG A 40 -3.61 2.74 -1.47
CA ARG A 40 -3.07 3.99 -2.02
C ARG A 40 -3.51 4.16 -3.47
N SER A 41 -3.54 5.40 -3.93
CA SER A 41 -3.74 5.73 -5.34
C SER A 41 -2.41 6.00 -6.03
N PHE A 42 -2.21 5.41 -7.21
CA PHE A 42 -0.97 5.58 -7.98
C PHE A 42 -1.18 5.18 -9.45
N ILE A 43 -0.24 5.61 -10.28
CA ILE A 43 -0.02 5.07 -11.61
C ILE A 43 1.48 4.92 -11.81
N GLY A 44 1.90 3.84 -12.43
CA GLY A 44 3.31 3.55 -12.69
C GLY A 44 3.47 2.74 -13.96
N VAL A 45 4.58 2.98 -14.65
CA VAL A 45 5.01 2.20 -15.81
C VAL A 45 6.36 1.60 -15.47
N TYR A 46 6.55 0.33 -15.78
CA TYR A 46 7.84 -0.34 -15.61
C TYR A 46 8.06 -1.33 -16.76
N GLN A 47 9.32 -1.71 -16.95
CA GLN A 47 9.74 -2.64 -17.99
C GLN A 47 10.28 -3.88 -17.31
N GLU A 48 9.82 -5.05 -17.73
CA GLU A 48 10.33 -6.32 -17.25
C GLU A 48 11.28 -6.92 -18.28
N GLU A 49 12.57 -7.05 -17.91
CA GLU A 49 13.63 -7.52 -18.81
C GLU A 49 13.79 -9.05 -18.82
N GLN A 50 13.08 -9.79 -17.95
CA GLN A 50 13.30 -11.24 -17.75
C GLN A 50 12.30 -12.17 -18.46
N ALA A 51 11.37 -11.64 -19.25
CA ALA A 51 10.57 -12.43 -20.19
C ALA A 51 11.31 -12.55 -21.54
N PRO A 52 11.10 -13.61 -22.35
CA PRO A 52 11.70 -13.73 -23.68
C PRO A 52 11.33 -12.59 -24.66
N VAL A 53 10.42 -11.70 -24.26
CA VAL A 53 10.03 -10.46 -24.94
C VAL A 53 10.04 -9.34 -23.91
N SER A 54 10.59 -8.17 -24.25
CA SER A 54 10.53 -6.99 -23.41
C SER A 54 9.07 -6.54 -23.27
N THR A 55 8.53 -6.64 -22.05
CA THR A 55 7.14 -6.29 -21.76
C THR A 55 7.09 -4.94 -21.04
N GLN A 56 6.31 -4.01 -21.58
CA GLN A 56 6.03 -2.72 -20.94
C GLN A 56 4.77 -2.86 -20.12
N LEU A 57 4.90 -2.80 -18.80
CA LEU A 57 3.78 -2.98 -17.87
C LEU A 57 3.29 -1.64 -17.34
N VAL A 58 1.98 -1.51 -17.22
CA VAL A 58 1.35 -0.43 -16.44
C VAL A 58 0.66 -1.01 -15.25
N ARG A 59 0.93 -0.43 -14.08
CA ARG A 59 0.18 -0.70 -12.87
C ARG A 59 -0.47 0.58 -12.36
N MET A 60 -1.74 0.49 -12.04
CA MET A 60 -2.51 1.58 -11.47
C MET A 60 -3.26 1.11 -10.23
N GLY A 61 -3.50 2.03 -9.32
CA GLY A 61 -4.27 1.77 -8.12
C GLY A 61 -5.14 2.97 -7.78
N LEU A 62 -6.33 2.69 -7.29
CA LEU A 62 -7.21 3.67 -6.68
C LEU A 62 -7.55 3.17 -5.29
N GLY A 63 -7.22 3.96 -4.27
CA GLY A 63 -7.49 3.63 -2.89
C GLY A 63 -7.97 4.83 -2.10
N ASP A 64 -8.88 4.59 -1.17
CA ASP A 64 -9.42 5.61 -0.28
C ASP A 64 -9.81 5.01 1.09
N GLY A 65 -10.07 5.90 2.05
CA GLY A 65 -10.48 5.56 3.40
C GLY A 65 -11.77 6.25 3.81
N LEU A 66 -12.76 5.46 4.21
CA LEU A 66 -13.97 5.94 4.88
C LEU A 66 -13.70 6.12 6.37
N PHE A 67 -13.87 7.34 6.86
CA PHE A 67 -13.88 7.62 8.30
C PHE A 67 -15.01 6.83 8.99
N LEU A 68 -14.67 6.06 10.03
CA LEU A 68 -15.69 5.38 10.84
C LEU A 68 -15.92 6.13 12.15
N THR A 69 -14.87 6.30 12.95
CA THR A 69 -14.99 6.95 14.25
C THR A 69 -13.64 7.45 14.77
N ALA A 70 -13.70 8.46 15.64
CA ALA A 70 -12.56 8.95 16.38
C ALA A 70 -13.00 9.42 17.76
N GLY A 71 -12.08 9.39 18.72
CA GLY A 71 -12.39 9.80 20.07
C GLY A 71 -11.18 9.86 20.97
N ARG A 72 -11.46 10.09 22.26
CA ARG A 72 -10.43 10.11 23.29
C ARG A 72 -10.94 9.40 24.55
N THR A 73 -10.19 8.41 25.01
CA THR A 73 -10.48 7.68 26.25
C THR A 73 -9.19 7.38 27.00
N GLY A 74 -9.16 7.54 28.33
CA GLY A 74 -7.97 7.28 29.14
C GLY A 74 -6.71 8.06 28.72
N GLY A 75 -6.87 9.24 28.10
CA GLY A 75 -5.76 10.03 27.56
C GLY A 75 -5.20 9.54 26.20
N VAL A 76 -5.77 8.47 25.65
CA VAL A 76 -5.48 7.94 24.31
C VAL A 76 -6.46 8.56 23.33
N ARG A 77 -5.95 9.16 22.25
CA ARG A 77 -6.75 9.50 21.07
C ARG A 77 -6.75 8.32 20.12
N TYR A 78 -7.90 8.00 19.54
CA TYR A 78 -8.03 6.96 18.53
C TYR A 78 -8.74 7.50 17.28
N HIS A 79 -8.44 6.88 16.14
CA HIS A 79 -9.11 7.11 14.87
C HIS A 79 -9.17 5.79 14.11
N ILE A 80 -10.35 5.41 13.64
CA ILE A 80 -10.63 4.16 12.94
C ILE A 80 -11.22 4.49 11.58
N GLU A 81 -10.72 3.84 10.54
CA GLU A 81 -11.17 3.98 9.16
C GLU A 81 -11.44 2.59 8.56
N LEU A 82 -12.33 2.52 7.58
CA LEU A 82 -12.42 1.41 6.63
C LEU A 82 -11.70 1.86 5.36
N ALA A 83 -10.63 1.17 4.99
CA ALA A 83 -9.83 1.53 3.83
C ALA A 83 -9.99 0.48 2.75
N ALA A 84 -10.12 0.89 1.49
CA ALA A 84 -10.24 -0.02 0.37
C ALA A 84 -9.44 0.48 -0.84
N ALA A 85 -8.92 -0.44 -1.64
CA ALA A 85 -8.28 -0.14 -2.91
C ALA A 85 -8.54 -1.21 -3.95
N VAL A 86 -8.52 -0.81 -5.22
CA VAL A 86 -8.39 -1.70 -6.38
C VAL A 86 -7.09 -1.35 -7.08
N GLN A 87 -6.29 -2.36 -7.41
CA GLN A 87 -5.05 -2.21 -8.16
C GLN A 87 -5.08 -3.12 -9.36
N ALA A 88 -4.72 -2.62 -10.54
CA ALA A 88 -4.78 -3.35 -11.79
C ALA A 88 -3.45 -3.24 -12.55
N GLU A 89 -3.14 -4.29 -13.31
CA GLU A 89 -1.95 -4.36 -14.15
C GLU A 89 -2.28 -4.74 -15.59
N PHE A 90 -1.57 -4.10 -16.53
CA PHE A 90 -1.77 -4.25 -17.95
C PHE A 90 -0.44 -4.44 -18.67
N ASP A 91 -0.43 -5.27 -19.71
CA ASP A 91 0.66 -5.39 -20.67
C ASP A 91 0.43 -4.44 -21.85
N LEU A 92 1.26 -3.41 -21.98
CA LEU A 92 1.21 -2.46 -23.09
C LEU A 92 2.01 -2.89 -24.32
N ALA A 93 2.83 -3.94 -24.23
CA ALA A 93 3.64 -4.42 -25.35
C ALA A 93 2.78 -5.15 -26.40
N VAL A 94 1.58 -5.59 -26.02
CA VAL A 94 0.59 -6.22 -26.91
C VAL A 94 -0.44 -5.21 -27.42
N SER A 95 -0.86 -5.36 -28.67
CA SER A 95 -1.76 -4.40 -29.34
C SER A 95 -3.14 -4.25 -28.68
N SER A 96 -3.54 -5.24 -27.88
CA SER A 96 -4.82 -5.31 -27.17
C SER A 96 -4.79 -4.70 -25.76
N PHE A 97 -3.60 -4.33 -25.24
CA PHE A 97 -3.43 -3.83 -23.88
C PHE A 97 -3.96 -4.80 -22.81
N ASP A 98 -3.44 -6.03 -22.83
CA ASP A 98 -4.02 -7.15 -22.08
C ASP A 98 -4.08 -6.88 -20.59
N PHE A 99 -5.22 -7.20 -19.98
CA PHE A 99 -5.46 -7.08 -18.55
C PHE A 99 -4.92 -8.31 -17.84
N LEU A 100 -3.92 -8.12 -16.98
CA LEU A 100 -3.19 -9.23 -16.37
C LEU A 100 -3.78 -9.63 -15.02
N VAL A 101 -4.05 -8.67 -14.14
CA VAL A 101 -4.52 -8.93 -12.77
C VAL A 101 -5.28 -7.74 -12.20
N ALA A 102 -6.25 -8.00 -11.32
CA ALA A 102 -6.79 -7.03 -10.37
C ALA A 102 -6.67 -7.54 -8.93
N ASP A 103 -6.04 -6.73 -8.07
CA ASP A 103 -6.04 -6.89 -6.63
C ASP A 103 -7.13 -6.01 -5.99
N PHE A 104 -7.92 -6.60 -5.10
CA PHE A 104 -8.87 -5.93 -4.23
C PHE A 104 -8.33 -5.97 -2.80
N ILE A 105 -8.20 -4.81 -2.17
CA ILE A 105 -7.71 -4.71 -0.79
C ILE A 105 -8.79 -4.03 0.04
N VAL A 106 -9.11 -4.61 1.19
CA VAL A 106 -9.96 -4.00 2.23
C VAL A 106 -9.24 -4.12 3.56
N GLY A 107 -9.25 -3.06 4.37
CA GLY A 107 -8.65 -3.12 5.70
C GLY A 107 -9.25 -2.16 6.70
N ILE A 108 -8.88 -2.38 7.96
CA ILE A 108 -9.34 -1.58 9.10
C ILE A 108 -8.13 -0.98 9.81
N PRO A 109 -7.69 0.22 9.40
CA PRO A 109 -6.64 0.91 10.11
C PRO A 109 -7.12 1.61 11.38
N ILE A 110 -6.36 1.42 12.45
CA ILE A 110 -6.56 2.00 13.76
C ILE A 110 -5.33 2.83 14.11
N ARG A 111 -5.51 4.15 14.24
CA ARG A 111 -4.47 5.07 14.71
C ARG A 111 -4.68 5.39 16.18
N LEU A 112 -3.63 5.29 16.97
CA LEU A 112 -3.63 5.55 18.41
C LEU A 112 -2.57 6.59 18.76
N ALA A 113 -2.85 7.48 19.70
CA ALA A 113 -1.87 8.44 20.20
C ALA A 113 -2.06 8.76 21.69
N ARG A 114 -0.97 8.72 22.46
CA ARG A 114 -0.96 9.08 23.89
C ARG A 114 0.30 9.86 24.24
N GLY A 115 0.13 11.16 24.54
CA GLY A 115 1.24 12.04 24.91
C GLY A 115 2.30 12.17 23.81
N ARG A 116 3.45 11.51 24.01
CA ARG A 116 4.59 11.48 23.07
C ARG A 116 4.57 10.27 22.14
N TRP A 117 3.73 9.27 22.41
CA TRP A 117 3.60 8.05 21.63
C TRP A 117 2.50 8.19 20.58
N SER A 118 2.75 7.59 19.41
CA SER A 118 1.76 7.41 18.35
C SER A 118 1.97 6.06 17.68
N GLY A 119 0.90 5.43 17.22
CA GLY A 119 0.98 4.20 16.44
C GLY A 119 -0.18 4.05 15.49
N ARG A 120 -0.02 3.13 14.55
CA ARG A 120 -1.04 2.67 13.61
C ARG A 120 -0.95 1.16 13.56
N VAL A 121 -2.08 0.47 13.64
CA VAL A 121 -2.19 -0.95 13.30
C VAL A 121 -3.26 -1.07 12.23
N ALA A 122 -3.06 -1.91 11.24
CA ALA A 122 -4.04 -2.20 10.22
C ALA A 122 -4.06 -3.69 9.91
N ILE A 123 -5.26 -4.24 9.76
CA ILE A 123 -5.48 -5.58 9.24
C ILE A 123 -6.03 -5.39 7.83
N TYR A 124 -5.51 -6.14 6.88
CA TYR A 124 -5.94 -6.13 5.49
C TYR A 124 -6.36 -7.54 5.07
N HIS A 125 -7.45 -7.62 4.33
CA HIS A 125 -7.81 -8.74 3.50
C HIS A 125 -7.60 -8.30 2.05
N GLN A 126 -6.85 -9.10 1.30
CA GLN A 126 -6.60 -8.89 -0.11
C GLN A 126 -7.06 -10.13 -0.87
N SER A 127 -7.76 -9.92 -1.97
CA SER A 127 -8.03 -10.94 -2.97
C SER A 127 -7.47 -10.48 -4.30
N SER A 128 -6.91 -11.40 -5.07
CA SER A 128 -6.39 -11.15 -6.41
C SER A 128 -7.24 -11.94 -7.41
N HIS A 129 -7.54 -11.34 -8.56
CA HIS A 129 -8.18 -12.00 -9.70
C HIS A 129 -7.25 -11.92 -10.90
N LEU A 130 -6.93 -13.06 -11.49
CA LEU A 130 -6.26 -13.11 -12.79
C LEU A 130 -7.19 -12.57 -13.88
N GLY A 131 -6.63 -11.80 -14.80
CA GLY A 131 -7.34 -11.35 -15.98
C GLY A 131 -7.70 -12.50 -16.91
N ASP A 132 -8.78 -12.32 -17.65
CA ASP A 132 -9.28 -13.27 -18.64
C ASP A 132 -8.29 -13.49 -19.81
N ASP A 133 -7.40 -12.52 -20.07
CA ASP A 133 -6.31 -12.68 -21.04
C ASP A 133 -5.25 -13.70 -20.59
N ILE A 134 -5.00 -13.83 -19.28
CA ILE A 134 -4.15 -14.91 -18.75
C ILE A 134 -4.88 -16.26 -18.82
N LEU A 135 -6.18 -16.28 -18.56
CA LEU A 135 -7.00 -17.50 -18.63
C LEU A 135 -7.20 -18.00 -20.07
N SER A 136 -7.10 -17.12 -21.08
CA SER A 136 -7.35 -17.43 -22.49
C SER A 136 -6.09 -17.73 -23.32
N ARG A 137 -4.88 -17.53 -22.78
CA ARG A 137 -3.60 -17.81 -23.45
C ARG A 137 -3.17 -19.30 -23.47
N ASP A 138 -4.07 -20.23 -23.12
CA ASP A 138 -3.94 -21.70 -23.26
C ASP A 138 -2.68 -22.34 -22.63
N ASP A 139 -2.77 -22.73 -21.35
CA ASP A 139 -2.05 -23.85 -20.66
C ASP A 139 -2.24 -23.81 -19.11
N VAL A 140 -3.26 -23.11 -18.60
CA VAL A 140 -3.57 -23.15 -17.16
C VAL A 140 -4.20 -24.50 -16.83
N THR A 141 -3.39 -25.37 -16.22
CA THR A 141 -3.81 -26.65 -15.63
C THR A 141 -5.20 -26.53 -14.99
N PRO A 142 -6.18 -27.41 -15.32
CA PRO A 142 -7.47 -27.39 -14.66
C PRO A 142 -7.28 -27.51 -13.15
N GLY A 143 -7.60 -26.45 -12.40
CA GLY A 143 -7.48 -26.43 -10.94
C GLY A 143 -6.48 -25.44 -10.33
N VAL A 144 -5.86 -24.55 -11.10
CA VAL A 144 -5.29 -23.32 -10.53
C VAL A 144 -6.44 -22.34 -10.34
N ASP A 145 -6.97 -22.25 -9.12
CA ASP A 145 -7.97 -21.24 -8.78
C ASP A 145 -7.40 -19.86 -9.13
N GLY A 146 -8.01 -19.17 -10.11
CA GLY A 146 -7.55 -17.88 -10.63
C GLY A 146 -7.69 -16.72 -9.63
N ALA A 147 -8.00 -17.04 -8.37
CA ALA A 147 -8.08 -16.10 -7.27
C ALA A 147 -7.18 -16.53 -6.11
N VAL A 148 -6.40 -15.58 -5.59
CA VAL A 148 -5.51 -15.77 -4.45
C VAL A 148 -5.91 -14.80 -3.35
N ASP A 149 -6.14 -15.32 -2.15
CA ASP A 149 -6.50 -14.53 -0.97
C ASP A 149 -5.32 -14.45 0.01
N PHE A 150 -5.17 -13.29 0.64
CA PHE A 150 -4.10 -13.01 1.59
C PHE A 150 -4.55 -12.08 2.71
N GLU A 151 -4.17 -12.41 3.95
CA GLU A 151 -4.36 -11.56 5.12
C GLU A 151 -3.04 -10.94 5.57
N ALA A 152 -3.05 -9.62 5.75
CA ALA A 152 -1.91 -8.86 6.24
C ALA A 152 -2.21 -8.19 7.58
N VAL A 153 -1.17 -8.06 8.41
CA VAL A 153 -1.17 -7.15 9.55
C VAL A 153 0.03 -6.22 9.40
N GLU A 154 -0.23 -4.91 9.45
CA GLU A 154 0.78 -3.86 9.42
C GLU A 154 0.74 -3.09 10.74
N ALA A 155 1.90 -2.82 11.32
CA ALA A 155 2.02 -2.05 12.55
C ALA A 155 3.13 -1.00 12.45
N PHE A 156 2.81 0.23 12.82
CA PHE A 156 3.76 1.33 12.98
C PHE A 156 3.70 1.93 14.36
N PHE A 157 4.86 2.35 14.84
CA PHE A 157 5.05 3.00 16.11
C PHE A 157 6.00 4.17 15.99
N GLY A 158 5.74 5.23 16.75
CA GLY A 158 6.58 6.42 16.77
C GLY A 158 6.58 7.10 18.13
N TYR A 159 7.68 7.76 18.43
CA TYR A 159 7.88 8.48 19.69
C TYR A 159 8.45 9.86 19.45
N ARG A 160 7.87 10.90 20.07
CA ARG A 160 8.41 12.27 19.99
C ARG A 160 9.51 12.47 21.03
N PHE A 161 10.74 12.71 20.58
CA PHE A 161 11.90 13.10 21.39
C PHE A 161 12.39 14.51 21.07
N GLY A 162 11.86 15.52 21.77
CA GLY A 162 12.12 16.92 21.44
C GLY A 162 11.63 17.25 20.02
N LEU A 163 12.57 17.62 19.15
CA LEU A 163 12.32 17.86 17.72
C LEU A 163 12.32 16.57 16.88
N LEU A 164 12.88 15.47 17.40
CA LEU A 164 12.98 14.21 16.67
C LEU A 164 11.72 13.36 16.85
N ARG A 165 11.41 12.57 15.82
CA ARG A 165 10.38 11.54 15.88
C ARG A 165 10.80 10.29 15.12
N PRO A 166 11.52 9.35 15.75
CA PRO A 166 11.79 8.04 15.15
C PRO A 166 10.49 7.24 14.96
N TYR A 167 10.53 6.36 13.95
CA TYR A 167 9.46 5.44 13.60
C TYR A 167 10.03 4.02 13.44
N LEU A 168 9.22 3.03 13.79
CA LEU A 168 9.48 1.61 13.56
C LEU A 168 8.18 0.97 13.06
N GLY A 169 8.28 0.03 12.12
CA GLY A 169 7.12 -0.73 11.68
C GLY A 169 7.47 -2.00 10.92
N ALA A 170 6.47 -2.85 10.77
CA ALA A 170 6.49 -4.12 10.05
C ALA A 170 5.14 -4.33 9.37
#